data_AF-A0AAD8ZRU3-F1
#
_entry.id   AF-A0AAD8ZRU3-F1
#
_cell.length_a   1.000
_cell.length_b   1.000
_cell.length_c   1.000
_cell.angle_alpha   90.00
_cell.angle_beta   90.00
_cell.angle_gamma   90.00
#
_symmetry.space_group_name_H-M   'P 1'
#
loop_
_entity.id
_entity.type
_entity.pdbx_description
1 polymer ?
#
loop_
_entity_poly.entity_id
_entity_poly.type
_entity_poly.pdbx_seq_one_letter_code
_entity_poly.pdbx_strand_id
1 'polypeptide(L)'
;MCLQSVQKCFKRSTIVPIPKKPRPSGLSDYRPVALTSVVMKCFEKLVRDFITSSLPASMDPLQFAYRHNRSTDDAIAHLLHPTLTHLDKGRGNYVKMLFVDYSSAFNTIIPSLLTTKLEDLGLHTSLCDWISNFLTDRPQSVRVGNCASSTLTLSTGAPLGCVLSPLLYSLYTYDCTATSSSTIIVKFADDTVVMGLISDNDERAYLEEIKHLENWCQENNLLLNISKTKELIVDCSKKQERHYQPVRISGTAMERVDNFRYLGVHILQHLSWSCHSNSLAKKAHQRLYHLRCLRDFRLPSKVLRNFYTYNIESILTGNITVWFGNSTKQDRQALQRVVRSAECITHTELPDLQTIYYKRCQTKARRIVKDPTHPKNRLFSLLRSGRRFCSLKTNTERLKRSFFPQAIRALNQGN
;
A
#
# COMPACT_ATOMS: atom_id res chain seq x y z
N MET A 1 34.29 -0.53 22.71
CA MET A 1 33.00 -0.76 23.40
C MET A 1 32.24 -1.75 22.54
N CYS A 2 32.03 -2.99 23.01
CA CYS A 2 31.48 -4.06 22.18
C CYS A 2 30.03 -3.73 21.80
N LEU A 3 29.80 -3.33 20.54
CA LEU A 3 28.50 -2.92 19.99
C LEU A 3 27.51 -4.09 19.86
N GLN A 4 27.80 -5.29 20.36
CA GLN A 4 26.94 -6.47 20.18
C GLN A 4 25.77 -6.56 21.16
N SER A 5 25.78 -5.82 22.28
CA SER A 5 24.74 -5.92 23.31
C SER A 5 23.97 -4.62 23.52
N VAL A 6 22.64 -4.70 23.45
CA VAL A 6 21.73 -3.59 23.78
C VAL A 6 21.31 -3.73 25.24
N GLN A 7 21.48 -2.67 26.03
CA GLN A 7 21.05 -2.68 27.43
C GLN A 7 19.53 -2.86 27.55
N LYS A 8 19.09 -3.63 28.56
CA LYS A 8 17.67 -3.95 28.80
C LYS A 8 16.76 -2.71 28.89
N CYS A 9 17.27 -1.61 29.47
CA CYS A 9 16.52 -0.35 29.59
C CYS A 9 16.15 0.25 28.23
N PHE A 10 16.96 0.04 27.18
CA PHE A 10 16.69 0.51 25.82
C PHE A 10 15.74 -0.39 25.04
N LYS A 11 15.62 -1.66 25.45
CA LYS A 11 14.65 -2.61 24.88
C LYS A 11 13.26 -2.51 25.48
N ARG A 12 13.13 -1.87 26.64
CA ARG A 12 11.86 -1.79 27.39
C ARG A 12 10.80 -1.02 26.60
N SER A 13 9.59 -1.57 26.57
CA SER A 13 8.45 -0.90 25.94
C SER A 13 7.21 -0.89 26.84
N THR A 14 6.40 0.16 26.70
CA THR A 14 5.06 0.21 27.29
C THR A 14 4.03 0.21 26.17
N ILE A 15 3.21 -0.84 26.12
CA ILE A 15 2.13 -0.99 25.15
C ILE A 15 0.95 -0.14 25.59
N VAL A 16 0.51 0.75 24.73
CA VAL A 16 -0.72 1.53 24.88
C VAL A 16 -1.73 1.04 23.84
N PRO A 17 -2.81 0.36 24.25
CA PRO A 17 -3.85 -0.10 23.33
C PRO A 17 -4.64 1.09 22.76
N ILE A 18 -4.65 1.23 21.43
CA ILE A 18 -5.43 2.26 20.73
C ILE A 18 -6.64 1.64 20.02
N PRO A 19 -7.88 2.10 20.26
CA PRO A 19 -9.07 1.63 19.55
C PRO A 19 -8.96 1.75 18.02
N LYS A 20 -9.22 0.66 17.29
CA LYS A 20 -9.37 0.64 15.81
C LYS A 20 -10.73 1.17 15.37
N LYS A 21 -11.73 1.07 16.24
CA LYS A 21 -13.13 1.46 15.99
C LYS A 21 -13.71 2.19 17.21
N PRO A 22 -14.74 3.04 17.05
CA PRO A 22 -15.28 3.86 18.14
C PRO A 22 -15.77 3.07 19.36
N ARG A 23 -16.28 1.85 19.15
CA ARG A 23 -16.74 0.95 20.21
C ARG A 23 -16.05 -0.41 20.07
N PRO A 24 -14.86 -0.60 20.67
CA PRO A 24 -14.17 -1.89 20.70
C PRO A 24 -15.03 -2.94 21.41
N SER A 25 -15.14 -4.14 20.84
CA SER A 25 -15.88 -5.27 21.41
C SER A 25 -14.98 -6.42 21.84
N GLY A 26 -13.72 -6.45 21.38
CA GLY A 26 -12.72 -7.42 21.80
C GLY A 26 -11.29 -6.89 21.70
N LEU A 27 -10.32 -7.68 22.17
CA LEU A 27 -8.90 -7.28 22.19
C LEU A 27 -8.34 -7.04 20.78
N SER A 28 -8.83 -7.77 19.78
CA SER A 28 -8.44 -7.60 18.36
C SER A 28 -8.83 -6.24 17.77
N ASP A 29 -9.75 -5.51 18.41
CA ASP A 29 -10.14 -4.16 18.03
C ASP A 29 -9.16 -3.10 18.55
N TYR A 30 -8.12 -3.46 19.29
CA TYR A 30 -7.07 -2.55 19.72
C TYR A 30 -5.81 -2.73 18.87
N ARG A 31 -5.09 -1.62 18.65
CA ARG A 31 -3.71 -1.63 18.14
C ARG A 31 -2.76 -1.52 19.34
N PRO A 32 -1.87 -2.49 19.58
CA PRO A 32 -0.90 -2.41 20.65
C PRO A 32 0.27 -1.50 20.23
N VAL A 33 0.21 -0.20 20.55
CA VAL A 33 1.31 0.72 20.20
C VAL A 33 2.37 0.69 21.30
N ALA A 34 3.59 0.30 20.93
CA ALA A 34 4.75 0.26 21.81
C ALA A 34 5.41 1.63 21.94
N LEU A 35 5.43 2.15 23.16
CA LEU A 35 6.23 3.31 23.53
C LEU A 35 7.62 2.85 23.95
N THR A 36 8.62 3.10 23.12
CA THR A 36 10.04 2.82 23.38
C THR A 36 10.80 4.07 23.84
N SER A 37 11.99 3.88 24.40
CA SER A 37 12.88 4.96 24.84
C SER A 37 13.19 5.98 23.73
N VAL A 38 13.11 7.28 24.04
CA VAL A 38 13.43 8.35 23.09
C VAL A 38 14.88 8.28 22.62
N VAL A 39 15.81 8.00 23.53
CA VAL A 39 17.23 7.82 23.20
C VAL A 39 17.40 6.66 22.22
N MET A 40 16.69 5.55 22.47
CA MET A 40 16.73 4.39 21.57
C MET A 40 16.14 4.74 20.20
N LYS A 41 15.03 5.46 20.13
CA LYS A 41 14.46 5.91 18.84
C LYS A 41 15.42 6.77 18.03
N CYS A 42 16.25 7.60 18.68
CA CYS A 42 17.30 8.36 18.00
C CYS A 42 18.39 7.44 17.45
N PHE A 43 18.85 6.47 18.24
CA PHE A 43 19.84 5.49 17.79
C PHE A 43 19.31 4.62 16.64
N GLU A 44 18.07 4.13 16.75
CA GLU A 44 17.39 3.37 15.69
C GLU A 44 17.36 4.11 14.35
N LYS A 45 17.23 5.45 14.34
CA LYS A 45 17.30 6.23 13.09
C LYS A 45 18.68 6.14 12.45
N LEU A 46 19.74 6.27 13.25
CA LEU A 46 21.12 6.14 12.77
C LEU A 46 21.37 4.73 12.20
N VAL A 47 20.92 3.70 12.92
CA VAL A 47 21.04 2.30 12.47
C VAL A 47 20.24 2.06 11.20
N ARG A 48 19.01 2.58 11.11
CA ARG A 48 18.16 2.47 9.92
C ARG A 48 18.85 3.09 8.70
N ASP A 49 19.41 4.29 8.87
CA ASP A 49 20.06 5.03 7.78
C ASP A 49 21.33 4.29 7.33
N PHE A 50 22.09 3.73 8.29
CA PHE A 50 23.23 2.84 8.02
C PHE A 50 22.81 1.61 7.20
N ILE A 51 21.84 0.82 7.69
CA ILE A 51 21.33 -0.38 6.97
C ILE A 51 20.88 0.00 5.57
N THR A 52 20.07 1.05 5.43
CA THR A 52 19.52 1.47 4.14
C THR A 52 20.63 1.87 3.16
N SER A 53 21.70 2.49 3.64
CA SER A 53 22.86 2.86 2.81
C SER A 53 23.70 1.67 2.36
N SER A 54 23.67 0.57 3.12
CA SER A 54 24.38 -0.68 2.80
C SER A 54 23.62 -1.59 1.85
N LEU A 55 22.32 -1.37 1.67
CA LEU A 55 21.46 -2.21 0.82
C LEU A 55 21.41 -1.73 -0.63
N PRO A 56 21.31 -2.64 -1.62
CA PRO A 56 21.19 -2.25 -3.01
C PRO A 56 19.85 -1.57 -3.26
N ALA A 57 19.86 -0.48 -4.03
CA ALA A 57 18.65 0.29 -4.32
C ALA A 57 17.60 -0.51 -5.13
N SER A 58 18.01 -1.59 -5.80
CA SER A 58 17.18 -2.53 -6.55
C SER A 58 16.56 -3.66 -5.73
N MET A 59 16.91 -3.80 -4.44
CA MET A 59 16.35 -4.82 -3.56
C MET A 59 14.82 -4.74 -3.55
N ASP A 60 14.13 -5.88 -3.67
CA ASP A 60 12.67 -6.04 -3.55
C ASP A 60 11.83 -4.91 -4.19
N PRO A 61 11.94 -4.69 -5.52
CA PRO A 61 11.37 -3.51 -6.18
C PRO A 61 9.84 -3.42 -6.08
N LEU A 62 9.16 -4.51 -5.71
CA LEU A 62 7.71 -4.60 -5.58
C LEU A 62 7.20 -4.47 -4.14
N GLN A 63 8.08 -4.21 -3.16
CA GLN A 63 7.72 -3.61 -1.87
C GLN A 63 7.67 -2.10 -2.01
N PHE A 64 6.49 -1.51 -1.81
CA PHE A 64 6.26 -0.07 -1.97
C PHE A 64 6.21 0.68 -0.64
N ALA A 65 5.88 0.03 0.47
CA ALA A 65 5.87 0.71 1.77
C ALA A 65 7.29 0.97 2.25
N TYR A 66 7.43 2.01 3.08
CA TYR A 66 8.67 2.38 3.77
C TYR A 66 9.86 2.68 2.85
N ARG A 67 9.63 2.80 1.54
CA ARG A 67 10.64 3.18 0.56
C ARG A 67 10.51 4.63 0.16
N HIS A 68 11.67 5.25 -0.07
CA HIS A 68 11.73 6.59 -0.61
C HIS A 68 11.09 6.64 -2.00
N ASN A 69 10.34 7.70 -2.29
CA ASN A 69 9.63 7.90 -3.56
C ASN A 69 8.71 6.74 -4.00
N ARG A 70 8.14 6.00 -3.05
CA ARG A 70 7.07 5.04 -3.30
C ARG A 70 5.83 5.45 -2.50
N SER A 71 4.66 5.20 -3.06
CA SER A 71 3.38 5.55 -2.45
C SER A 71 2.34 4.46 -2.69
N THR A 72 1.24 4.49 -1.96
CA THR A 72 0.07 3.63 -2.19
C THR A 72 -0.41 3.73 -3.64
N ASP A 73 -0.35 4.93 -4.20
CA ASP A 73 -0.73 5.18 -5.58
C ASP A 73 0.21 4.49 -6.58
N ASP A 74 1.53 4.39 -6.29
CA ASP A 74 2.46 3.63 -7.14
C ASP A 74 2.18 2.12 -7.07
N ALA A 75 1.90 1.59 -5.88
CA ALA A 75 1.55 0.18 -5.71
C ALA A 75 0.28 -0.19 -6.48
N ILE A 76 -0.79 0.63 -6.36
CA ILE A 76 -2.04 0.38 -7.08
C ILE A 76 -1.85 0.59 -8.59
N ALA A 77 -1.12 1.62 -9.03
CA ALA A 77 -0.82 1.80 -10.46
C ALA A 77 0.00 0.63 -11.01
N HIS A 78 0.95 0.09 -10.24
CA HIS A 78 1.72 -1.09 -10.60
C HIS A 78 0.84 -2.33 -10.73
N LEU A 79 -0.16 -2.49 -9.86
CA LEU A 79 -1.14 -3.57 -9.93
C LEU A 79 -2.03 -3.43 -11.17
N LEU A 80 -2.64 -2.25 -11.38
CA LEU A 80 -3.62 -2.05 -12.44
C LEU A 80 -3.02 -2.06 -13.85
N HIS A 81 -1.77 -1.64 -14.02
CA HIS A 81 -1.20 -1.55 -15.37
C HIS A 81 -1.05 -2.92 -16.07
N PRO A 82 -0.39 -3.94 -15.48
CA PRO A 82 -0.41 -5.31 -15.97
C PRO A 82 -1.83 -5.84 -16.15
N THR A 83 -2.74 -5.58 -15.21
CA THR A 83 -4.14 -6.00 -15.35
C THR A 83 -4.77 -5.46 -16.62
N LEU A 84 -4.71 -4.15 -16.82
CA LEU A 84 -5.30 -3.50 -17.97
C LEU A 84 -4.61 -3.90 -19.28
N THR A 85 -3.28 -4.00 -19.29
CA THR A 85 -2.52 -4.43 -20.47
C THR A 85 -2.82 -5.88 -20.82
N HIS A 86 -3.00 -6.77 -19.85
CA HIS A 86 -3.35 -8.17 -20.09
C HIS A 86 -4.75 -8.33 -20.68
N LEU A 87 -5.73 -7.60 -20.13
CA LEU A 87 -7.09 -7.54 -20.66
C LEU A 87 -7.15 -6.92 -22.07
N ASP A 88 -6.19 -6.06 -22.43
CA ASP A 88 -6.12 -5.38 -23.73
C ASP A 88 -5.55 -6.24 -24.86
N LYS A 89 -4.90 -7.38 -24.52
CA LYS A 89 -4.25 -8.29 -25.48
C LYS A 89 -5.22 -9.20 -26.22
N GLY A 90 -6.30 -9.64 -25.60
CA GLY A 90 -7.17 -10.64 -26.20
C GLY A 90 -8.52 -10.79 -25.50
N ARG A 91 -9.55 -11.12 -26.28
CA ARG A 91 -10.84 -11.57 -25.74
C ARG A 91 -10.61 -12.95 -25.15
N GLY A 92 -10.92 -13.16 -23.87
CA GLY A 92 -10.51 -14.40 -23.23
C GLY A 92 -9.85 -14.14 -21.88
N ASN A 93 -8.95 -13.16 -21.86
CA ASN A 93 -8.06 -12.91 -20.74
C ASN A 93 -8.81 -12.34 -19.53
N TYR A 94 -8.40 -12.78 -18.36
CA TYR A 94 -8.85 -12.25 -17.08
C TYR A 94 -7.68 -12.24 -16.09
N VAL A 95 -7.89 -11.61 -14.94
CA VAL A 95 -6.88 -11.50 -13.90
C VAL A 95 -7.46 -11.93 -12.58
N LYS A 96 -6.74 -12.76 -11.85
CA LYS A 96 -7.07 -13.11 -10.46
C LYS A 96 -6.15 -12.35 -9.52
N MET A 97 -6.71 -11.82 -8.43
CA MET A 97 -5.96 -11.14 -7.38
C MET A 97 -6.34 -11.73 -6.04
N LEU A 98 -5.38 -12.32 -5.34
CA LEU A 98 -5.51 -12.73 -3.96
C LEU A 98 -4.95 -11.62 -3.07
N PHE A 99 -5.82 -10.95 -2.33
CA PHE A 99 -5.43 -9.98 -1.31
C PHE A 99 -5.19 -10.71 0.00
N VAL A 100 -3.93 -10.82 0.39
CA VAL A 100 -3.46 -11.56 1.56
C VAL A 100 -3.41 -10.63 2.77
N ASP A 101 -3.98 -11.08 3.88
CA ASP A 101 -3.89 -10.43 5.19
C ASP A 101 -3.14 -11.37 6.14
N TYR A 102 -2.18 -10.82 6.89
CA TYR A 102 -1.43 -11.58 7.90
C TYR A 102 -1.95 -11.26 9.30
N SER A 103 -2.08 -12.31 10.12
CA SER A 103 -2.43 -12.18 11.52
C SER A 103 -1.24 -11.63 12.30
N SER A 104 -1.29 -10.33 12.58
CA SER A 104 -0.32 -9.65 13.44
C SER A 104 1.13 -9.73 12.93
N ALA A 105 1.33 -9.53 11.62
CA ALA A 105 2.58 -9.78 10.88
C ALA A 105 3.88 -9.34 11.59
N PHE A 106 3.92 -8.10 12.10
CA PHE A 106 5.11 -7.59 12.80
C PHE A 106 5.48 -8.39 14.05
N ASN A 107 4.49 -8.95 14.75
CA ASN A 107 4.73 -9.73 15.97
C ASN A 107 5.20 -11.16 15.67
N THR A 108 5.17 -11.61 14.41
CA THR A 108 5.55 -12.99 14.06
C THR A 108 6.98 -13.11 13.56
N ILE A 109 7.70 -12.00 13.37
CA ILE A 109 9.13 -11.99 13.00
C ILE A 109 9.92 -12.85 13.99
N ILE A 110 10.67 -13.83 13.49
CA ILE A 110 11.60 -14.61 14.29
C ILE A 110 13.00 -14.00 14.14
N PRO A 111 13.65 -13.52 15.23
CA PRO A 111 14.95 -12.85 15.14
C PRO A 111 16.05 -13.69 14.47
N SER A 112 16.09 -15.00 14.70
CA SER A 112 17.07 -15.89 14.07
C SER A 112 16.87 -15.99 12.55
N LEU A 113 15.64 -16.16 12.07
CA LEU A 113 15.33 -16.17 10.63
C LEU A 113 15.65 -14.82 9.98
N LEU A 114 15.32 -13.72 10.65
CA LEU A 114 15.68 -12.38 10.18
C LEU A 114 17.21 -12.23 10.07
N THR A 115 17.96 -12.73 11.05
CA THR A 115 19.44 -12.66 11.05
C THR A 115 20.00 -13.33 9.81
N THR A 116 19.57 -14.55 9.49
CA THR A 116 20.00 -15.27 8.27
C THR A 116 19.70 -14.45 7.01
N LYS A 117 18.49 -13.91 6.87
CA LYS A 117 18.12 -13.06 5.72
C LYS A 117 18.97 -11.79 5.60
N LEU A 118 19.33 -11.19 6.73
CA LEU A 118 20.18 -9.99 6.75
C LEU A 118 21.61 -10.30 6.31
N GLU A 119 22.13 -11.48 6.67
CA GLU A 119 23.42 -11.99 6.21
C GLU A 119 23.40 -12.32 4.72
N ASP A 120 22.30 -12.93 4.21
CA ASP A 120 22.10 -13.18 2.78
C ASP A 120 22.07 -11.89 1.95
N LEU A 121 21.61 -10.79 2.55
CA LEU A 121 21.65 -9.45 1.98
C LEU A 121 23.04 -8.77 2.06
N GLY A 122 24.03 -9.45 2.66
CA GLY A 122 25.42 -8.97 2.77
C GLY A 122 25.66 -7.99 3.92
N LEU A 123 24.77 -7.92 4.91
CA LEU A 123 25.02 -7.10 6.10
C LEU A 123 26.03 -7.79 7.02
N HIS A 124 26.89 -6.99 7.64
CA HIS A 124 27.96 -7.49 8.51
C HIS A 124 27.38 -8.20 9.75
N THR A 125 27.93 -9.36 10.10
CA THR A 125 27.46 -10.21 11.22
C THR A 125 27.27 -9.45 12.52
N SER A 126 28.17 -8.53 12.87
CA SER A 126 28.03 -7.74 14.10
C SER A 126 26.77 -6.87 14.15
N LEU A 127 26.29 -6.40 13.00
CA LEU A 127 25.04 -5.65 12.89
C LEU A 127 23.84 -6.59 13.00
N CYS A 128 23.91 -7.75 12.34
CA CYS A 128 22.89 -8.79 12.44
C CYS A 128 22.73 -9.27 13.89
N ASP A 129 23.83 -9.52 14.60
CA ASP A 129 23.86 -9.84 16.04
C ASP A 129 23.22 -8.74 16.88
N TRP A 130 23.54 -7.47 16.60
CA TRP A 130 22.96 -6.34 17.30
C TRP A 130 21.45 -6.25 17.10
N ILE A 131 20.95 -6.47 15.87
CA ILE A 131 19.52 -6.49 15.55
C ILE A 131 18.84 -7.67 16.25
N SER A 132 19.45 -8.85 16.22
CA SER A 132 18.96 -10.04 16.91
C SER A 132 18.87 -9.80 18.42
N ASN A 133 19.91 -9.23 19.03
CA ASN A 133 19.92 -8.83 20.43
C ASN A 133 18.83 -7.79 20.69
N PHE A 134 18.68 -6.78 19.83
CA PHE A 134 17.66 -5.73 19.97
C PHE A 134 16.24 -6.31 20.01
N LEU A 135 15.94 -7.33 19.20
CA LEU A 135 14.63 -7.96 19.11
C LEU A 135 14.37 -9.06 20.17
N THR A 136 15.40 -9.49 20.88
CA THR A 136 15.37 -10.59 21.86
C THR A 136 15.38 -10.08 23.30
N ASP A 137 14.69 -10.79 24.20
CA ASP A 137 14.57 -10.49 25.63
C ASP A 137 14.10 -9.06 25.91
N ARG A 138 13.08 -8.62 25.18
CA ARG A 138 12.49 -7.28 25.29
C ARG A 138 11.43 -7.25 26.39
N PRO A 139 11.65 -6.53 27.51
CA PRO A 139 10.62 -6.38 28.52
C PRO A 139 9.51 -5.44 28.03
N GLN A 140 8.26 -5.86 28.17
CA GLN A 140 7.07 -5.09 27.83
C GLN A 140 6.03 -5.12 28.94
N SER A 141 5.29 -4.03 29.09
CA SER A 141 4.10 -3.96 29.96
C SER A 141 2.98 -3.25 29.24
N VAL A 142 1.72 -3.55 29.55
CA VAL A 142 0.56 -2.87 28.99
C VAL A 142 0.11 -1.78 29.96
N ARG A 143 -0.23 -0.59 29.45
CA ARG A 143 -0.78 0.51 30.24
C ARG A 143 -2.12 0.96 29.68
N VAL A 144 -3.14 0.99 30.56
CA VAL A 144 -4.49 1.48 30.26
C VAL A 144 -4.85 2.51 31.32
N GLY A 145 -5.01 3.77 30.90
CA GLY A 145 -5.15 4.89 31.82
C GLY A 145 -3.95 4.99 32.77
N ASN A 146 -4.23 4.92 34.07
CA ASN A 146 -3.24 4.98 35.15
C ASN A 146 -2.79 3.58 35.63
N CYS A 147 -3.37 2.50 35.11
CA CYS A 147 -3.04 1.14 35.49
C CYS A 147 -1.99 0.55 34.53
N ALA A 148 -1.01 -0.17 35.08
CA ALA A 148 -0.01 -0.91 34.32
C ALA A 148 -0.03 -2.40 34.70
N SER A 149 0.16 -3.27 33.71
CA SER A 149 0.30 -4.71 33.94
C SER A 149 1.66 -5.06 34.54
N SER A 150 1.81 -6.33 34.96
CA SER A 150 3.12 -6.94 35.13
C SER A 150 3.92 -6.90 33.83
N THR A 151 5.24 -7.03 33.96
CA THR A 151 6.15 -7.08 32.80
C THR A 151 6.23 -8.49 32.26
N LEU A 152 6.12 -8.63 30.93
CA LEU A 152 6.42 -9.84 30.18
C LEU A 152 7.64 -9.60 29.30
N THR A 153 8.45 -10.63 29.10
CA THR A 153 9.62 -10.55 28.23
C THR A 153 9.31 -11.26 26.91
N LEU A 154 9.55 -10.58 25.78
CA LEU A 154 9.36 -11.14 24.44
C LEU A 154 10.67 -11.30 23.70
N SER A 155 10.77 -12.41 22.97
CA SER A 155 11.89 -12.72 22.07
C SER A 155 11.43 -12.97 20.63
N THR A 156 10.22 -12.53 20.30
CA THR A 156 9.63 -12.60 18.96
C THR A 156 9.02 -11.26 18.58
N GLY A 157 8.93 -11.03 17.27
CA GLY A 157 8.33 -9.86 16.69
C GLY A 157 9.18 -8.59 16.75
N ALA A 158 8.74 -7.58 16.02
CA ALA A 158 9.22 -6.21 16.10
C ALA A 158 8.11 -5.30 16.64
N PRO A 159 8.37 -4.46 17.66
CA PRO A 159 7.32 -3.71 18.33
C PRO A 159 6.68 -2.65 17.42
N LEU A 160 5.35 -2.55 17.43
CA LEU A 160 4.62 -1.54 16.65
C LEU A 160 4.83 -0.15 17.24
N GLY A 161 5.60 0.70 16.58
CA GLY A 161 5.98 2.04 17.08
C GLY A 161 7.48 2.22 17.30
N CYS A 162 8.26 1.14 17.11
CA CYS A 162 9.70 1.23 16.90
C CYS A 162 10.02 1.85 15.54
N VAL A 163 11.15 2.53 15.47
CA VAL A 163 11.62 3.19 14.24
C VAL A 163 12.16 2.14 13.25
N LEU A 164 12.83 1.10 13.74
CA LEU A 164 13.39 0.03 12.90
C LEU A 164 12.36 -0.98 12.41
N SER A 165 11.28 -1.25 13.16
CA SER A 165 10.32 -2.33 12.85
C SER A 165 9.82 -2.32 11.40
N PRO A 166 9.43 -1.17 10.80
CA PRO A 166 9.02 -1.11 9.40
C PRO A 166 10.07 -1.61 8.39
N LEU A 167 11.33 -1.20 8.59
CA LEU A 167 12.44 -1.62 7.75
C LEU A 167 12.70 -3.11 7.95
N LEU A 168 12.78 -3.58 9.20
CA LEU A 168 13.05 -4.98 9.51
C LEU A 168 11.98 -5.92 8.93
N TYR A 169 10.70 -5.52 8.94
CA TYR A 169 9.65 -6.30 8.28
C TYR A 169 9.82 -6.34 6.75
N SER A 170 10.23 -5.23 6.15
CA SER A 170 10.51 -5.20 4.70
C SER A 170 11.69 -6.10 4.33
N LEU A 171 12.73 -6.14 5.17
CA LEU A 171 13.88 -7.04 5.02
C LEU A 171 13.53 -8.49 5.35
N TYR A 172 12.58 -8.74 6.25
CA TYR A 172 12.12 -10.09 6.58
C TYR A 172 11.37 -10.74 5.41
N THR A 173 10.69 -9.93 4.60
CA THR A 173 9.78 -10.38 3.54
C THR A 173 10.35 -10.14 2.13
N TYR A 174 11.62 -9.75 2.01
CA TYR A 174 12.20 -9.29 0.75
C TYR A 174 12.22 -10.35 -0.35
N ASP A 175 12.37 -11.61 0.04
CA ASP A 175 12.44 -12.82 -0.79
C ASP A 175 11.06 -13.39 -1.14
N CYS A 176 9.98 -12.83 -0.60
CA CYS A 176 8.62 -13.11 -1.07
C CYS A 176 8.42 -12.46 -2.45
N THR A 177 8.84 -13.17 -3.50
CA THR A 177 8.78 -12.74 -4.90
C THR A 177 8.05 -13.76 -5.76
N ALA A 178 7.41 -13.32 -6.84
CA ALA A 178 6.72 -14.21 -7.76
C ALA A 178 7.70 -15.19 -8.44
N THR A 179 7.27 -16.43 -8.61
CA THR A 179 8.06 -17.52 -9.22
C THR A 179 7.82 -17.66 -10.72
N SER A 180 6.67 -17.19 -11.23
CA SER A 180 6.30 -17.25 -12.65
C SER A 180 6.25 -15.88 -13.30
N SER A 181 6.47 -15.83 -14.62
CA SER A 181 6.32 -14.61 -15.42
C SER A 181 4.87 -14.16 -15.61
N SER A 182 3.90 -15.07 -15.37
CA SER A 182 2.46 -14.77 -15.43
C SER A 182 1.88 -14.39 -14.07
N THR A 183 2.70 -14.39 -13.02
CA THR A 183 2.31 -13.99 -11.67
C THR A 183 3.09 -12.77 -11.21
N ILE A 184 2.49 -12.00 -10.31
CA ILE A 184 3.09 -10.78 -9.75
C ILE A 184 2.74 -10.72 -8.28
N ILE A 185 3.75 -10.54 -7.41
CA ILE A 185 3.54 -10.27 -5.98
C ILE A 185 3.85 -8.80 -5.73
N VAL A 186 2.88 -8.06 -5.21
CA VAL A 186 3.01 -6.66 -4.81
C VAL A 186 2.84 -6.55 -3.30
N LYS A 187 3.77 -5.86 -2.64
CA LYS A 187 3.76 -5.67 -1.17
C LYS A 187 3.65 -4.20 -0.83
N PHE A 188 2.86 -3.88 0.18
CA PHE A 188 2.84 -2.58 0.83
C PHE A 188 2.79 -2.82 2.34
N ALA A 189 3.97 -2.90 2.95
CA ALA A 189 4.12 -3.38 4.32
C ALA A 189 3.58 -4.81 4.40
N ASP A 190 2.65 -5.09 5.31
CA ASP A 190 1.98 -6.38 5.46
C ASP A 190 0.90 -6.65 4.40
N ASP A 191 0.31 -5.62 3.78
CA ASP A 191 -0.65 -5.82 2.70
C ASP A 191 0.07 -6.44 1.47
N THR A 192 -0.28 -7.69 1.12
CA THR A 192 0.33 -8.43 0.01
C THR A 192 -0.73 -8.84 -1.00
N VAL A 193 -0.42 -8.70 -2.29
CA VAL A 193 -1.31 -9.11 -3.38
C VAL A 193 -0.57 -10.07 -4.30
N VAL A 194 -1.13 -11.27 -4.47
CA VAL A 194 -0.71 -12.21 -5.53
C VAL A 194 -1.64 -12.03 -6.71
N MET A 195 -1.10 -11.64 -7.86
CA MET A 195 -1.83 -11.48 -9.11
C MET A 195 -1.46 -12.61 -10.08
N GLY A 196 -2.46 -13.23 -10.70
CA GLY A 196 -2.30 -14.13 -11.84
C GLY A 196 -2.87 -13.51 -13.12
N LEU A 197 -2.06 -13.45 -14.18
CA LEU A 197 -2.47 -13.04 -15.52
C LEU A 197 -2.90 -14.28 -16.31
N ILE A 198 -4.21 -14.49 -16.44
CA ILE A 198 -4.76 -15.74 -16.98
C ILE A 198 -5.10 -15.59 -18.46
N SER A 199 -4.52 -16.45 -19.29
CA SER A 199 -4.83 -16.63 -20.71
C SER A 199 -5.40 -18.02 -20.91
N ASP A 200 -6.30 -18.19 -21.88
CA ASP A 200 -6.83 -19.51 -22.31
C ASP A 200 -7.38 -20.38 -21.16
N ASN A 201 -7.81 -19.72 -20.08
CA ASN A 201 -8.29 -20.35 -18.85
C ASN A 201 -7.25 -21.23 -18.11
N ASP A 202 -5.95 -21.04 -18.37
CA ASP A 202 -4.88 -21.73 -17.66
C ASP A 202 -4.52 -21.01 -16.35
N GLU A 203 -5.04 -21.54 -15.24
CA GLU A 203 -4.80 -21.01 -13.90
C GLU A 203 -3.59 -21.65 -13.17
N ARG A 204 -2.88 -22.60 -13.80
CA ARG A 204 -1.86 -23.44 -13.11
C ARG A 204 -0.80 -22.62 -12.39
N ALA A 205 -0.16 -21.69 -13.10
CA ALA A 205 0.90 -20.86 -12.54
C ALA A 205 0.43 -20.02 -11.33
N TYR A 206 -0.81 -19.52 -11.37
CA TYR A 206 -1.38 -18.76 -10.27
C TYR A 206 -1.67 -19.64 -9.05
N LEU A 207 -2.23 -20.84 -9.26
CA LEU A 207 -2.50 -21.80 -8.18
C LEU A 207 -1.20 -22.35 -7.57
N GLU A 208 -0.18 -22.59 -8.39
CA GLU A 208 1.16 -22.96 -7.91
C GLU A 208 1.78 -21.83 -7.09
N GLU A 209 1.70 -20.56 -7.55
CA GLU A 209 2.21 -19.41 -6.80
C GLU A 209 1.55 -19.29 -5.41
N ILE A 210 0.25 -19.55 -5.30
CA ILE A 210 -0.45 -19.51 -4.01
C ILE A 210 0.08 -20.62 -3.07
N LYS A 211 0.37 -21.81 -3.58
CA LYS A 211 0.98 -22.89 -2.79
C LYS A 211 2.41 -22.53 -2.35
N HIS A 212 3.20 -21.95 -3.24
CA HIS A 212 4.54 -21.45 -2.91
C HIS A 212 4.46 -20.38 -1.83
N LEU A 213 3.52 -19.43 -1.94
CA LEU A 213 3.30 -18.43 -0.90
C LEU A 213 2.91 -19.09 0.44
N GLU A 214 2.01 -20.07 0.44
CA GLU A 214 1.60 -20.78 1.66
C GLU A 214 2.79 -21.44 2.36
N ASN A 215 3.62 -22.17 1.61
CA ASN A 215 4.84 -22.79 2.13
C ASN A 215 5.83 -21.75 2.64
N TRP A 216 6.08 -20.70 1.85
CA TRP A 216 6.97 -19.60 2.24
C TRP A 216 6.47 -18.93 3.54
N CYS A 217 5.16 -18.75 3.70
CA CYS A 217 4.59 -18.21 4.94
C CYS A 217 4.84 -19.12 6.14
N GLN A 218 4.74 -20.45 5.96
CA GLN A 218 5.04 -21.42 7.03
C GLN A 218 6.51 -21.38 7.43
N GLU A 219 7.43 -21.38 6.45
CA GLU A 219 8.87 -21.30 6.67
C GLU A 219 9.29 -19.99 7.36
N ASN A 220 8.58 -18.90 7.07
CA ASN A 220 8.85 -17.57 7.61
C ASN A 220 7.95 -17.21 8.81
N ASN A 221 7.25 -18.17 9.41
CA ASN A 221 6.37 -17.93 10.56
C ASN A 221 5.40 -16.75 10.35
N LEU A 222 4.81 -16.63 9.16
CA LEU A 222 3.80 -15.63 8.83
C LEU A 222 2.43 -16.30 8.80
N LEU A 223 1.57 -15.90 9.73
CA LEU A 223 0.25 -16.52 9.89
C LEU A 223 -0.75 -15.87 8.94
N LEU A 224 -1.22 -16.62 7.94
CA LEU A 224 -2.26 -16.15 7.02
C LEU A 224 -3.60 -15.99 7.76
N ASN A 225 -4.26 -14.86 7.54
CA ASN A 225 -5.61 -14.61 8.02
C ASN A 225 -6.63 -15.00 6.94
N ILE A 226 -7.04 -16.26 6.96
CA ILE A 226 -7.99 -16.83 5.98
C ILE A 226 -9.29 -16.03 5.91
N SER A 227 -9.80 -15.55 7.05
CA SER A 227 -11.06 -14.80 7.11
C SER A 227 -11.00 -13.42 6.43
N LYS A 228 -9.82 -12.82 6.33
CA LYS A 228 -9.62 -11.50 5.70
C LYS A 228 -8.93 -11.57 4.35
N THR A 229 -8.33 -12.71 4.04
CA THR A 229 -7.79 -12.98 2.71
C THR A 229 -8.94 -13.18 1.74
N LYS A 230 -8.94 -12.45 0.61
CA LYS A 230 -10.04 -12.45 -0.38
C LYS A 230 -9.51 -12.58 -1.79
N GLU A 231 -10.26 -13.28 -2.63
CA GLU A 231 -10.02 -13.35 -4.08
C GLU A 231 -10.91 -12.33 -4.80
N LEU A 232 -10.33 -11.53 -5.70
CA LEU A 232 -11.04 -10.71 -6.67
C LEU A 232 -10.68 -11.19 -8.07
N ILE A 233 -11.68 -11.43 -8.91
CA ILE A 233 -11.48 -11.74 -10.32
C ILE A 233 -11.84 -10.51 -11.14
N VAL A 234 -10.87 -10.01 -11.91
CA VAL A 234 -11.09 -8.94 -12.86
C VAL A 234 -11.28 -9.53 -14.24
N ASP A 235 -12.55 -9.62 -14.66
CA ASP A 235 -12.96 -10.03 -15.99
C ASP A 235 -13.89 -8.97 -16.60
N CYS A 236 -13.63 -8.62 -17.86
CA CYS A 236 -14.38 -7.62 -18.61
C CYS A 236 -14.97 -8.17 -19.91
N SER A 237 -14.93 -9.49 -20.10
CA SER A 237 -15.68 -10.18 -21.14
C SER A 237 -17.18 -9.96 -20.93
N LYS A 238 -17.89 -9.65 -22.01
CA LYS A 238 -19.36 -9.54 -22.03
C LYS A 238 -20.06 -10.90 -22.20
N LYS A 239 -19.31 -11.98 -22.42
CA LYS A 239 -19.85 -13.32 -22.70
C LYS A 239 -19.28 -14.35 -21.71
N GLN A 240 -20.20 -15.18 -21.22
CA GLN A 240 -20.08 -16.41 -20.42
C GLN A 240 -19.95 -16.28 -18.89
N GLU A 241 -20.84 -16.98 -18.20
CA GLU A 241 -20.60 -17.58 -16.89
C GLU A 241 -19.38 -18.50 -17.02
N ARG A 242 -18.21 -17.99 -16.65
CA ARG A 242 -17.00 -18.77 -16.57
C ARG A 242 -16.93 -19.45 -15.21
N HIS A 243 -16.70 -20.74 -15.23
CA HIS A 243 -16.36 -21.48 -14.01
C HIS A 243 -14.89 -21.26 -13.69
N TYR A 244 -14.62 -20.32 -12.79
CA TYR A 244 -13.28 -20.10 -12.24
C TYR A 244 -13.01 -21.09 -11.12
N GLN A 245 -11.84 -21.72 -11.14
CA GLN A 245 -11.47 -22.64 -10.06
C GLN A 245 -11.35 -21.87 -8.74
N PRO A 246 -11.90 -22.37 -7.62
CA PRO A 246 -11.77 -21.71 -6.33
C PRO A 246 -10.34 -21.86 -5.80
N VAL A 247 -9.74 -20.76 -5.39
CA VAL A 247 -8.46 -20.79 -4.67
C VAL A 247 -8.66 -21.42 -3.30
N ARG A 248 -7.78 -22.35 -2.94
CA ARG A 248 -7.76 -22.96 -1.61
C ARG A 248 -6.43 -22.73 -0.93
N ILE A 249 -6.47 -22.34 0.34
CA ILE A 249 -5.30 -22.20 1.23
C ILE A 249 -5.59 -23.04 2.46
N SER A 250 -4.66 -23.93 2.84
CA SER A 250 -4.83 -24.88 3.93
C SER A 250 -6.15 -25.67 3.84
N GLY A 251 -6.53 -26.06 2.62
CA GLY A 251 -7.78 -26.77 2.33
C GLY A 251 -9.07 -25.93 2.35
N THR A 252 -9.02 -24.68 2.80
CA THR A 252 -10.17 -23.78 2.87
C THR A 252 -10.31 -22.98 1.58
N ALA A 253 -11.51 -22.91 1.00
CA ALA A 253 -11.76 -22.07 -0.18
C ALA A 253 -11.79 -20.58 0.21
N MET A 254 -11.05 -19.74 -0.52
CA MET A 254 -11.03 -18.31 -0.29
C MET A 254 -12.35 -17.67 -0.73
N GLU A 255 -12.86 -16.74 0.08
CA GLU A 255 -14.03 -15.97 -0.29
C GLU A 255 -13.71 -15.09 -1.51
N ARG A 256 -14.52 -15.26 -2.55
CA ARG A 256 -14.50 -14.40 -3.73
C ARG A 256 -15.39 -13.20 -3.49
N VAL A 257 -14.88 -12.02 -3.82
CA VAL A 257 -15.58 -10.75 -3.69
C VAL A 257 -15.58 -9.99 -5.01
N ASP A 258 -16.62 -9.19 -5.24
CA ASP A 258 -16.73 -8.36 -6.47
C ASP A 258 -16.10 -6.97 -6.29
N ASN A 259 -15.76 -6.61 -5.05
CA ASN A 259 -15.21 -5.34 -4.62
C ASN A 259 -14.27 -5.54 -3.43
N PHE A 260 -13.03 -5.10 -3.56
CA PHE A 260 -12.06 -5.12 -2.48
C PHE A 260 -11.44 -3.73 -2.26
N ARG A 261 -11.30 -3.32 -0.99
CA ARG A 261 -10.67 -2.04 -0.64
C ARG A 261 -9.18 -2.23 -0.39
N TYR A 262 -8.36 -2.01 -1.40
CA TYR A 262 -6.90 -2.11 -1.34
C TYR A 262 -6.24 -0.72 -1.22
N LEU A 263 -5.40 -0.53 -0.21
CA LEU A 263 -4.66 0.74 0.03
C LEU A 263 -5.53 2.01 -0.04
N GLY A 264 -6.77 1.89 0.45
CA GLY A 264 -7.74 2.97 0.50
C GLY A 264 -8.60 3.16 -0.75
N VAL A 265 -8.39 2.38 -1.81
CA VAL A 265 -9.15 2.43 -3.08
C VAL A 265 -9.98 1.17 -3.26
N HIS A 266 -11.22 1.32 -3.72
CA HIS A 266 -12.07 0.18 -4.09
C HIS A 266 -11.73 -0.30 -5.50
N ILE A 267 -11.33 -1.57 -5.63
CA ILE A 267 -11.08 -2.25 -6.90
C ILE A 267 -12.22 -3.24 -7.12
N LEU A 268 -12.92 -3.09 -8.24
CA LEU A 268 -14.10 -3.91 -8.59
C LEU A 268 -13.76 -4.87 -9.74
N GLN A 269 -14.51 -5.97 -9.86
CA GLN A 269 -14.34 -7.00 -10.89
C GLN A 269 -14.38 -6.48 -12.33
N HIS A 270 -15.06 -5.37 -12.60
CA HIS A 270 -15.14 -4.73 -13.92
C HIS A 270 -14.35 -3.41 -14.04
N LEU A 271 -13.56 -3.09 -13.00
CA LEU A 271 -12.79 -1.84 -12.87
C LEU A 271 -13.66 -0.58 -13.03
N SER A 272 -14.89 -0.64 -12.51
CA SER A 272 -15.76 0.54 -12.35
C SER A 272 -15.35 1.32 -11.10
N TRP A 273 -15.32 2.65 -11.22
CA TRP A 273 -14.88 3.55 -10.15
C TRP A 273 -16.03 4.24 -9.41
N SER A 274 -17.28 3.92 -9.75
CA SER A 274 -18.45 4.58 -9.16
C SER A 274 -18.62 4.26 -7.67
N CYS A 275 -18.36 3.02 -7.25
CA CYS A 275 -18.37 2.65 -5.82
C CYS A 275 -17.34 3.47 -5.03
N HIS A 276 -16.10 3.55 -5.53
CA HIS A 276 -15.03 4.36 -4.93
C HIS A 276 -15.42 5.83 -4.85
N SER A 277 -15.83 6.42 -5.98
CA SER A 277 -16.20 7.83 -6.11
C SER A 277 -17.36 8.20 -5.18
N ASN A 278 -18.40 7.36 -5.12
CA ASN A 278 -19.53 7.57 -4.21
C ASN A 278 -19.10 7.50 -2.74
N SER A 279 -18.18 6.59 -2.38
CA SER A 279 -17.65 6.50 -1.02
C SER A 279 -16.86 7.77 -0.61
N LEU A 280 -16.06 8.32 -1.53
CA LEU A 280 -15.32 9.56 -1.32
C LEU A 280 -16.27 10.75 -1.19
N ALA A 281 -17.26 10.85 -2.09
CA ALA A 281 -18.27 11.90 -2.05
C ALA A 281 -19.02 11.87 -0.71
N LYS A 282 -19.49 10.72 -0.23
CA LYS A 282 -20.19 10.59 1.06
C LYS A 282 -19.32 11.06 2.22
N LYS A 283 -18.06 10.62 2.29
CA LYS A 283 -17.12 11.05 3.34
C LYS A 283 -16.84 12.55 3.28
N ALA A 284 -16.64 13.10 2.10
CA ALA A 284 -16.37 14.52 1.91
C ALA A 284 -17.59 15.40 2.26
N HIS A 285 -18.81 14.96 1.93
CA HIS A 285 -20.05 15.63 2.33
C HIS A 285 -20.20 15.72 3.85
N GLN A 286 -19.85 14.66 4.60
CA GLN A 286 -19.85 14.69 6.06
C GLN A 286 -18.91 15.79 6.61
N ARG A 287 -17.78 16.05 5.94
CA ARG A 287 -16.83 17.11 6.34
C ARG A 287 -17.27 18.51 5.95
N LEU A 288 -18.14 18.67 4.95
CA LEU A 288 -18.75 19.97 4.62
C LEU A 288 -19.57 20.52 5.78
N TYR A 289 -20.21 19.66 6.60
CA TYR A 289 -20.94 20.11 7.78
C TYR A 289 -20.00 20.85 8.76
N HIS A 290 -18.85 20.27 9.08
CA HIS A 290 -17.86 20.93 9.95
C HIS A 290 -17.35 22.24 9.32
N LEU A 291 -17.13 22.27 8.01
CA LEU A 291 -16.73 23.49 7.32
C LEU A 291 -17.79 24.61 7.44
N ARG A 292 -19.08 24.27 7.39
CA ARG A 292 -20.18 25.23 7.64
C ARG A 292 -20.14 25.75 9.07
N CYS A 293 -20.01 24.86 10.06
CA CYS A 293 -19.90 25.28 11.45
C CYS A 293 -18.74 26.26 11.66
N LEU A 294 -17.55 25.96 11.09
CA LEU A 294 -16.38 26.84 11.18
C LEU A 294 -16.63 28.21 10.53
N ARG A 295 -17.36 28.26 9.43
CA ARG A 295 -17.79 29.52 8.81
C ARG A 295 -18.78 30.26 9.71
N ASP A 296 -19.72 29.57 10.34
CA ASP A 296 -20.72 30.17 11.22
C ASP A 296 -20.06 30.79 12.47
N PHE A 297 -18.93 30.23 12.93
CA PHE A 297 -18.02 30.85 13.92
C PHE A 297 -17.18 32.03 13.38
N ARG A 298 -17.43 32.47 12.14
CA ARG A 298 -16.77 33.60 11.48
C ARG A 298 -15.24 33.48 11.40
N LEU A 299 -14.74 32.25 11.24
CA LEU A 299 -13.30 32.05 11.07
C LEU A 299 -12.79 32.66 9.76
N PRO A 300 -11.54 33.15 9.70
CA PRO A 300 -10.98 33.76 8.49
C PRO A 300 -10.98 32.81 7.29
N SER A 301 -11.20 33.34 6.08
CA SER A 301 -11.24 32.54 4.84
C SER A 301 -10.00 31.68 4.60
N LYS A 302 -8.82 32.15 5.05
CA LYS A 302 -7.58 31.38 5.01
C LYS A 302 -7.66 30.09 5.85
N VAL A 303 -8.27 30.16 7.04
CA VAL A 303 -8.48 28.99 7.91
C VAL A 303 -9.48 28.04 7.30
N LEU A 304 -10.57 28.55 6.72
CA LEU A 304 -11.58 27.73 6.04
C LEU A 304 -10.99 27.01 4.81
N ARG A 305 -10.18 27.71 4.01
CA ARG A 305 -9.46 27.12 2.88
C ARG A 305 -8.49 26.04 3.33
N ASN A 306 -7.71 26.28 4.39
CA ASN A 306 -6.83 25.27 4.98
C ASN A 306 -7.64 24.04 5.45
N PHE A 307 -8.75 24.25 6.14
CA PHE A 307 -9.63 23.17 6.56
C PHE A 307 -10.12 22.33 5.37
N TYR A 308 -10.57 22.99 4.30
CA TYR A 308 -10.96 22.33 3.06
C TYR A 308 -9.80 21.49 2.49
N THR A 309 -8.62 22.09 2.31
CA THR A 309 -7.47 21.40 1.72
C THR A 309 -7.06 20.17 2.54
N TYR A 310 -7.02 20.29 3.87
CA TYR A 310 -6.55 19.19 4.73
C TYR A 310 -7.61 18.11 5.01
N ASN A 311 -8.90 18.45 5.05
CA ASN A 311 -9.95 17.52 5.49
C ASN A 311 -10.91 17.09 4.38
N ILE A 312 -11.01 17.82 3.28
CA ILE A 312 -11.96 17.56 2.19
C ILE A 312 -11.21 17.22 0.91
N GLU A 313 -10.33 18.11 0.44
CA GLU A 313 -9.53 17.89 -0.76
C GLU A 313 -8.65 16.63 -0.60
N SER A 314 -8.02 16.44 0.56
CA SER A 314 -7.22 15.25 0.86
C SER A 314 -7.99 13.93 0.68
N ILE A 315 -9.28 13.90 1.03
CA ILE A 315 -10.18 12.75 0.82
C ILE A 315 -10.47 12.59 -0.67
N LEU A 316 -10.89 13.67 -1.34
CA LEU A 316 -11.29 13.65 -2.75
C LEU A 316 -10.13 13.29 -3.69
N THR A 317 -8.91 13.61 -3.28
CA THR A 317 -7.71 13.49 -4.11
C THR A 317 -6.79 12.33 -3.72
N GLY A 318 -7.18 11.53 -2.71
CA GLY A 318 -6.45 10.33 -2.31
C GLY A 318 -6.32 9.33 -3.46
N ASN A 319 -5.08 8.99 -3.81
CA ASN A 319 -4.73 8.12 -4.95
C ASN A 319 -5.39 8.54 -6.29
N ILE A 320 -5.67 9.83 -6.50
CA ILE A 320 -6.47 10.33 -7.64
C ILE A 320 -5.88 9.97 -9.02
N THR A 321 -4.57 9.77 -9.12
CA THR A 321 -3.88 9.44 -10.37
C THR A 321 -4.21 8.04 -10.89
N VAL A 322 -4.70 7.15 -10.01
CA VAL A 322 -5.08 5.78 -10.34
C VAL A 322 -6.49 5.68 -10.94
N TRP A 323 -7.48 6.31 -10.32
CA TRP A 323 -8.90 6.03 -10.58
C TRP A 323 -9.62 7.13 -11.36
N PHE A 324 -9.21 8.39 -11.23
CA PHE A 324 -9.97 9.53 -11.77
C PHE A 324 -10.02 9.53 -13.30
N GLY A 325 -8.91 9.19 -13.96
CA GLY A 325 -8.81 9.08 -15.43
C GLY A 325 -9.80 8.09 -16.04
N ASN A 326 -10.14 7.01 -15.34
CA ASN A 326 -11.10 6.00 -15.75
C ASN A 326 -12.51 6.17 -15.14
N SER A 327 -12.72 7.18 -14.28
CA SER A 327 -14.03 7.48 -13.72
C SER A 327 -14.99 8.06 -14.76
N THR A 328 -16.28 7.79 -14.60
CA THR A 328 -17.31 8.30 -15.52
C THR A 328 -17.48 9.81 -15.40
N LYS A 329 -18.07 10.45 -16.41
CA LYS A 329 -18.40 11.90 -16.35
C LYS A 329 -19.33 12.19 -15.17
N GLN A 330 -20.29 11.32 -14.90
CA GLN A 330 -21.23 11.44 -13.78
C GLN A 330 -20.50 11.39 -12.43
N ASP A 331 -19.58 10.43 -12.25
CA ASP A 331 -18.79 10.32 -11.02
C ASP A 331 -17.93 11.57 -10.77
N ARG A 332 -17.24 12.05 -11.82
CA ARG A 332 -16.43 13.28 -11.73
C ARG A 332 -17.28 14.50 -11.39
N GLN A 333 -18.45 14.64 -12.00
CA GLN A 333 -19.39 15.72 -11.68
C GLN A 333 -19.89 15.63 -10.24
N ALA A 334 -20.18 14.42 -9.74
CA ALA A 334 -20.60 14.23 -8.35
C ALA A 334 -19.52 14.67 -7.35
N LEU A 335 -18.26 14.35 -7.61
CA LEU A 335 -17.13 14.80 -6.80
C LEU A 335 -16.92 16.32 -6.92
N GLN A 336 -17.02 16.88 -8.14
CA GLN A 336 -16.86 18.33 -8.35
C GLN A 336 -17.96 19.15 -7.65
N ARG A 337 -19.17 18.62 -7.48
CA ARG A 337 -20.24 19.26 -6.68
C ARG A 337 -19.84 19.47 -5.21
N VAL A 338 -19.02 18.58 -4.64
CA VAL A 338 -18.47 18.75 -3.29
C VAL A 338 -17.54 19.97 -3.24
N VAL A 339 -16.65 20.11 -4.23
CA VAL A 339 -15.75 21.26 -4.34
C VAL A 339 -16.56 22.55 -4.46
N ARG A 340 -17.54 22.59 -5.37
CA ARG A 340 -18.42 23.77 -5.54
C ARG A 340 -19.18 24.13 -4.27
N SER A 341 -19.63 23.13 -3.52
CA SER A 341 -20.28 23.36 -2.23
C SER A 341 -19.32 24.01 -1.23
N ALA A 342 -18.06 23.57 -1.19
CA ALA A 342 -17.03 24.19 -0.35
C ALA A 342 -16.69 25.62 -0.81
N GLU A 343 -16.62 25.88 -2.12
CA GLU A 343 -16.44 27.24 -2.67
C GLU A 343 -17.56 28.17 -2.18
N CYS A 344 -18.82 27.74 -2.30
CA CYS A 344 -19.96 28.51 -1.82
C CYS A 344 -19.92 28.76 -0.29
N ILE A 345 -19.41 27.82 0.50
CA ILE A 345 -19.30 27.98 1.96
C ILE A 345 -18.16 28.93 2.31
N THR A 346 -17.02 28.81 1.63
CA THR A 346 -15.80 29.57 1.98
C THR A 346 -15.73 30.95 1.32
N HIS A 347 -16.55 31.19 0.29
CA HIS A 347 -16.45 32.35 -0.59
C HIS A 347 -15.03 32.52 -1.18
N THR A 348 -14.38 31.40 -1.49
CA THR A 348 -13.05 31.37 -2.12
C THR A 348 -13.06 30.43 -3.30
N GLU A 349 -12.31 30.80 -4.35
CA GLU A 349 -12.07 29.92 -5.49
C GLU A 349 -11.18 28.75 -5.08
N LEU A 350 -11.62 27.54 -5.41
CA LEU A 350 -10.92 26.30 -5.11
C LEU A 350 -10.54 25.58 -6.42
N PRO A 351 -9.37 24.93 -6.48
CA PRO A 351 -8.94 24.24 -7.68
C PRO A 351 -9.90 23.09 -8.03
N ASP A 352 -10.28 23.00 -9.30
CA ASP A 352 -11.11 21.90 -9.78
C ASP A 352 -10.33 20.56 -9.77
N LEU A 353 -11.06 19.46 -9.64
CA LEU A 353 -10.46 18.14 -9.50
C LEU A 353 -9.72 17.68 -10.76
N GLN A 354 -10.12 18.14 -11.95
CA GLN A 354 -9.47 17.80 -13.22
C GLN A 354 -8.08 18.46 -13.29
N THR A 355 -7.97 19.71 -12.87
CA THR A 355 -6.68 20.43 -12.76
C THR A 355 -5.76 19.76 -11.74
N ILE A 356 -6.28 19.41 -10.55
CA ILE A 356 -5.49 18.69 -9.53
C ILE A 356 -5.00 17.35 -10.07
N TYR A 357 -5.88 16.58 -10.70
CA TYR A 357 -5.54 15.30 -11.31
C TYR A 357 -4.41 15.44 -12.33
N TYR A 358 -4.52 16.38 -13.28
CA TYR A 358 -3.49 16.59 -14.30
C TYR A 358 -2.13 16.97 -13.69
N LYS A 359 -2.13 17.91 -12.73
CA LYS A 359 -0.91 18.33 -12.03
C LYS A 359 -0.26 17.18 -11.26
N ARG A 360 -1.06 16.33 -10.60
CA ARG A 360 -0.56 15.15 -9.88
C ARG A 360 -0.03 14.08 -10.82
N CYS A 361 -0.72 13.82 -11.94
CA CYS A 361 -0.23 12.92 -12.99
C CYS A 361 1.15 13.36 -13.50
N GLN A 362 1.30 14.64 -13.86
CA GLN A 362 2.55 15.18 -14.38
C GLN A 362 3.68 15.13 -13.32
N THR A 363 3.39 15.53 -12.09
CA THR A 363 4.36 15.51 -10.98
C THR A 363 4.85 14.09 -10.71
N LYS A 364 3.94 13.13 -10.64
CA LYS A 364 4.28 11.72 -10.43
C LYS A 364 5.06 11.14 -11.60
N ALA A 365 4.65 11.43 -12.83
CA ALA A 365 5.37 11.01 -14.03
C ALA A 365 6.82 11.50 -14.02
N ARG A 366 7.07 12.79 -13.71
CA ARG A 366 8.42 13.35 -13.58
C ARG A 366 9.24 12.66 -12.48
N ARG A 367 8.61 12.29 -11.35
CA ARG A 367 9.30 11.54 -10.28
C ARG A 367 9.70 10.14 -10.75
N ILE A 368 8.81 9.44 -11.44
CA ILE A 368 9.10 8.10 -11.98
C ILE A 368 10.22 8.16 -13.02
N VAL A 369 10.21 9.14 -13.92
CA VAL A 369 11.26 9.33 -14.94
C VAL A 369 12.63 9.56 -14.29
N LYS A 370 12.68 10.38 -13.23
CA LYS A 370 13.92 10.70 -12.50
C LYS A 370 14.43 9.57 -11.60
N ASP A 371 13.61 8.55 -11.35
CA ASP A 371 13.95 7.44 -10.47
C ASP A 371 14.14 6.13 -11.27
N PRO A 372 15.39 5.76 -11.60
CA PRO A 372 15.67 4.53 -12.35
C PRO A 372 15.32 3.25 -11.57
N THR A 373 15.18 3.34 -10.24
CA THR A 373 14.79 2.21 -9.38
C THR A 373 13.28 1.98 -9.35
N HIS A 374 12.49 2.89 -9.93
CA HIS A 374 11.04 2.72 -9.99
C HIS A 374 10.69 1.55 -10.93
N PRO A 375 9.87 0.57 -10.51
CA PRO A 375 9.62 -0.65 -11.31
C PRO A 375 9.01 -0.38 -12.70
N LYS A 376 8.36 0.77 -12.85
CA LYS A 376 7.76 1.22 -14.11
C LYS A 376 8.51 2.37 -14.80
N ASN A 377 9.74 2.70 -14.37
CA ASN A 377 10.59 3.71 -15.01
C ASN A 377 10.76 3.43 -16.51
N ARG A 378 10.98 2.16 -16.87
CA ARG A 378 11.16 1.69 -18.26
C ARG A 378 9.97 1.97 -19.18
N LEU A 379 8.77 2.25 -18.66
CA LEU A 379 7.63 2.65 -19.49
C LEU A 379 7.79 4.06 -20.07
N PHE A 380 8.71 4.87 -19.53
CA PHE A 380 8.98 6.24 -19.96
C PHE A 380 10.27 6.31 -20.80
N SER A 381 10.30 5.59 -21.92
CA SER A 381 11.41 5.67 -22.89
C SER A 381 11.22 6.88 -23.82
N LEU A 382 12.29 7.64 -24.07
CA LEU A 382 12.29 8.71 -25.08
C LEU A 382 12.33 8.14 -26.50
N LEU A 383 11.69 8.85 -27.44
CA LEU A 383 11.90 8.64 -28.87
C LEU A 383 13.33 9.04 -29.26
N ARG A 384 13.79 8.58 -30.43
CA ARG A 384 15.12 8.93 -30.98
C ARG A 384 15.39 10.44 -31.04
N SER A 385 14.35 11.26 -31.16
CA SER A 385 14.46 12.73 -31.16
C SER A 385 14.80 13.33 -29.79
N GLY A 386 14.72 12.56 -28.70
CA GLY A 386 14.97 13.01 -27.32
C GLY A 386 13.92 13.95 -26.72
N ARG A 387 12.92 14.39 -27.50
CA ARG A 387 11.95 15.44 -27.07
C ARG A 387 10.66 14.89 -26.46
N ARG A 388 10.22 13.71 -26.93
CA ARG A 388 8.93 13.10 -26.56
C ARG A 388 9.14 11.66 -26.12
N PHE A 389 8.33 11.23 -25.17
CA PHE A 389 8.24 9.85 -24.70
C PHE A 389 7.41 9.00 -25.67
N CYS A 390 7.79 7.74 -25.83
CA CYS A 390 7.07 6.74 -26.61
C CYS A 390 5.67 6.52 -26.01
N SER A 391 4.63 6.67 -26.83
CA SER A 391 3.27 6.33 -26.43
C SER A 391 3.13 4.82 -26.26
N LEU A 392 2.46 4.38 -25.20
CA LEU A 392 2.12 2.97 -25.01
C LEU A 392 1.02 2.56 -26.00
N LYS A 393 1.14 1.36 -26.57
CA LYS A 393 0.10 0.76 -27.40
C LYS A 393 -1.12 0.44 -26.54
N THR A 394 -2.30 0.92 -26.93
CA THR A 394 -3.56 0.70 -26.22
C THR A 394 -4.69 0.47 -27.20
N ASN A 395 -5.38 -0.67 -27.09
CA ASN A 395 -6.51 -1.04 -27.94
C ASN A 395 -7.86 -0.60 -27.33
N THR A 396 -7.93 -0.51 -26.01
CA THR A 396 -9.13 -0.13 -25.26
C THR A 396 -9.01 1.26 -24.65
N GLU A 397 -10.15 1.96 -24.55
CA GLU A 397 -10.24 3.24 -23.83
C GLU A 397 -9.87 3.09 -22.35
N ARG A 398 -10.13 1.94 -21.73
CA ARG A 398 -9.82 1.69 -20.32
C ARG A 398 -8.31 1.69 -20.06
N LEU A 399 -7.52 1.03 -20.90
CA LEU A 399 -6.06 1.09 -20.79
C LEU A 399 -5.56 2.50 -21.15
N LYS A 400 -6.04 3.10 -22.24
CA LYS A 400 -5.66 4.44 -22.69
C LYS A 400 -5.89 5.53 -21.64
N ARG A 401 -6.92 5.40 -20.81
CA ARG A 401 -7.27 6.35 -19.72
C ARG A 401 -6.63 6.01 -18.37
N SER A 402 -5.88 4.92 -18.28
CA SER A 402 -5.14 4.55 -17.08
C SER A 402 -3.91 5.45 -16.86
N PHE A 403 -3.32 5.36 -15.66
CA PHE A 403 -2.26 6.25 -15.22
C PHE A 403 -1.10 6.39 -16.22
N PHE A 404 -0.43 5.29 -16.61
CA PHE A 404 0.82 5.40 -17.41
C PHE A 404 0.62 6.01 -18.80
N PRO A 405 -0.37 5.60 -19.62
CA PRO A 405 -0.64 6.29 -20.90
C PRO A 405 -1.02 7.77 -20.71
N GLN A 406 -1.78 8.10 -19.67
CA GLN A 406 -2.13 9.50 -19.37
C GLN A 406 -0.93 10.31 -18.90
N ALA A 407 -0.06 9.72 -18.08
CA ALA A 407 1.17 10.32 -17.60
C ALA A 407 2.13 10.66 -18.74
N ILE A 408 2.34 9.72 -19.68
CA ILE A 408 3.15 9.93 -20.88
C ILE A 408 2.56 11.04 -21.76
N ARG A 409 1.24 11.03 -21.97
CA ARG A 409 0.57 12.10 -22.73
C ARG A 409 0.74 13.46 -22.05
N ALA A 410 0.60 13.54 -20.73
CA ALA A 410 0.77 14.77 -19.97
C ALA A 410 2.22 15.31 -20.03
N LEU A 411 3.22 14.43 -20.06
CA LEU A 411 4.62 14.84 -20.27
C LEU A 411 4.85 15.33 -21.71
N ASN A 412 4.28 14.66 -22.71
CA ASN A 412 4.44 15.03 -24.12
C ASN A 412 3.70 16.33 -24.51
N GLN A 413 2.70 16.76 -23.74
CA GLN A 413 1.96 18.00 -23.95
C GLN A 413 2.56 19.20 -23.19
N GLY A 414 3.36 18.95 -22.16
CA GLY A 414 3.93 19.98 -21.29
C GLY A 414 5.40 20.31 -21.57
N ASN A 415 5.95 19.82 -22.68
CA ASN A 415 7.31 20.08 -23.17
C ASN A 415 7.28 20.92 -24.44
#